data_AF-A0A0F9TH41-F1
#
_entry.id   AF-A0A0F9TH41-F1
#
_cell.length_a   1.000
_cell.length_b   1.000
_cell.length_c   1.000
_cell.angle_alpha   90.00
_cell.angle_beta   90.00
_cell.angle_gamma   90.00
#
_symmetry.space_group_name_H-M   'P 1'
#
loop_
_entity.id
_entity.type
_entity.pdbx_description
1 polymer ?
#
loop_
_entity_poly.entity_id
_entity_poly.type
_entity_poly.pdbx_seq_one_letter_code
_entity_poly.pdbx_strand_id
1 'polypeptide(L)' 'MDTDRMLKEIQEETKKVYQKKYGGRNPATLSRHELEAVSHEASIRVQERRKGRLVE' A
#
# COMPACT_ATOMS: atom_id res chain seq x y z
N MET A 1 -20.52 4.98 -3.02
CA MET A 1 -19.39 5.83 -3.46
C MET A 1 -18.12 5.64 -2.62
N ASP A 2 -18.12 4.77 -1.60
CA ASP A 2 -16.97 4.57 -0.69
C ASP A 2 -15.87 3.63 -1.18
N THR A 3 -16.21 2.64 -2.02
CA THR A 3 -15.25 1.64 -2.52
C THR A 3 -14.18 2.28 -3.41
N ASP A 4 -14.57 3.23 -4.27
CA ASP A 4 -13.65 3.93 -5.17
C ASP A 4 -12.63 4.79 -4.38
N ARG A 5 -13.11 5.46 -3.34
CA ARG A 5 -12.26 6.24 -2.42
C ARG A 5 -11.29 5.33 -1.67
N MET A 6 -11.76 4.19 -1.17
CA MET A 6 -10.92 3.21 -0.48
C MET A 6 -9.83 2.64 -1.42
N LEU A 7 -10.17 2.33 -2.67
CA LEU A 7 -9.21 1.86 -3.65
C LEU A 7 -8.14 2.92 -3.95
N LYS A 8 -8.52 4.20 -4.08
CA LYS A 8 -7.56 5.30 -4.24
C LYS A 8 -6.60 5.41 -3.06
N GLU A 9 -7.12 5.37 -1.82
CA GLU A 9 -6.29 5.41 -0.61
C GLU A 9 -5.29 4.25 -0.57
N ILE A 10 -5.72 3.03 -0.92
CA ILE A 10 -4.84 1.84 -0.99
C ILE A 10 -3.78 2.01 -2.08
N GLN A 11 -4.14 2.55 -3.24
CA GLN A 11 -3.17 2.78 -4.33
C GLN A 11 -2.11 3.81 -3.94
N GLU A 12 -2.49 4.91 -3.30
CA GLU A 12 -1.54 5.90 -2.80
C GLU A 12 -0.61 5.29 -1.73
N GLU A 13 -1.17 4.51 -0.82
CA GLU A 13 -0.39 3.86 0.23
C GLU A 13 0.56 2.78 -0.33
N THR A 14 0.11 2.03 -1.35
CA THR A 14 0.93 1.05 -2.09
C THR A 14 2.17 1.72 -2.67
N LYS A 15 2.03 2.91 -3.26
CA LYS A 15 3.16 3.68 -3.79
C LYS A 15 4.13 4.10 -2.68
N LYS A 16 3.62 4.55 -1.53
CA LYS A 16 4.45 4.94 -0.37
C LYS A 16 5.23 3.76 0.21
N VAL A 17 4.54 2.64 0.45
CA VAL A 17 5.15 1.39 0.97
C VAL A 17 6.19 0.88 -0.01
N TYR A 18 5.87 0.87 -1.31
CA TYR A 18 6.81 0.49 -2.36
C TYR A 18 8.07 1.36 -2.34
N GLN A 19 7.91 2.69 -2.37
CA GLN A 19 9.02 3.62 -2.37
C GLN A 19 9.89 3.47 -1.10
N LYS A 20 9.27 3.26 0.06
CA LYS A 20 9.96 3.07 1.33
C LYS A 20 10.80 1.80 1.37
N LYS A 21 10.30 0.69 0.82
CA LYS A 21 10.98 -0.62 0.85
C LYS A 21 11.93 -0.87 -0.32
N TYR A 22 11.57 -0.37 -1.50
CA TYR A 22 12.18 -0.73 -2.77
C TYR A 22 12.57 0.49 -3.60
N GLY A 23 12.55 1.71 -3.06
CA GLY A 23 12.85 2.95 -3.77
C GLY A 23 14.16 2.84 -4.55
N GLY A 24 14.05 2.67 -5.88
CA GLY A 24 15.17 2.46 -6.79
C GLY A 24 15.18 1.13 -7.55
N ARG A 25 14.40 0.13 -7.14
CA ARG A 25 14.15 -1.08 -7.95
C ARG A 25 13.05 -0.80 -8.97
N ASN A 26 13.01 -1.56 -10.06
CA ASN A 26 11.90 -1.52 -11.00
C ASN A 26 10.81 -2.50 -10.52
N PRO A 27 9.51 -2.13 -10.44
CA PRO A 27 8.45 -3.03 -10.00
C PRO A 27 8.41 -4.34 -10.79
N ALA A 28 8.76 -4.31 -12.08
CA ALA A 28 8.81 -5.49 -12.94
C ALA A 28 9.91 -6.50 -12.55
N THR A 29 10.87 -6.09 -11.72
CA THR A 29 11.95 -6.94 -11.19
C THR A 29 11.63 -7.54 -9.83
N LEU A 30 10.47 -7.21 -9.25
CA LEU A 30 10.00 -7.81 -8.02
C LEU A 30 9.31 -9.14 -8.31
N SER A 31 9.51 -10.10 -7.41
CA SER A 31 8.72 -11.31 -7.41
C SER A 31 7.26 -11.01 -7.10
N ARG A 32 6.36 -11.90 -7.52
CA ARG A 32 4.93 -11.82 -7.19
C ARG A 32 4.71 -11.68 -5.69
N HIS A 33 5.48 -12.40 -4.88
CA HIS A 33 5.36 -12.36 -3.42
C HIS A 33 5.73 -11.00 -2.83
N GLU A 34 6.78 -10.34 -3.35
CA GLU A 34 7.16 -8.98 -2.95
C GLU A 34 6.05 -7.97 -3.29
N LEU A 35 5.45 -8.07 -4.48
CA LEU A 35 4.35 -7.20 -4.91
C LEU A 35 3.09 -7.42 -4.06
N GLU A 36 2.75 -8.67 -3.75
CA GLU A 36 1.64 -9.03 -2.86
C GLU A 36 1.89 -8.50 -1.45
N ALA A 37 3.12 -8.59 -0.93
CA ALA A 37 3.48 -8.07 0.38
C ALA A 37 3.32 -6.54 0.48
N VAL A 38 3.72 -5.79 -0.55
CA VAL A 38 3.53 -4.33 -0.61
C VAL A 38 2.04 -3.99 -0.59
N SER A 39 1.25 -4.66 -1.43
CA SER A 39 -0.20 -4.43 -1.55
C SER A 39 -0.94 -4.78 -0.25
N HIS A 40 -0.55 -5.87 0.40
CA HIS A 40 -1.10 -6.31 1.68
C HIS A 40 -0.81 -5.27 2.77
N GLU A 41 0.44 -4.84 2.92
CA GLU A 41 0.82 -3.86 3.93
C GLU A 41 0.08 -2.53 3.73
N ALA A 42 -0.04 -2.07 2.48
CA ALA A 42 -0.78 -0.86 2.15
C ALA A 42 -2.27 -0.96 2.53
N SER A 43 -2.90 -2.11 2.25
CA SER A 43 -4.29 -2.37 2.64
C SER A 43 -4.48 -2.32 4.16
N ILE A 44 -3.60 -2.98 4.93
CA ILE A 44 -3.65 -2.95 6.40
C ILE A 44 -3.52 -1.51 6.90
N ARG A 45 -2.53 -0.76 6.40
CA ARG A 45 -2.31 0.63 6.85
C ARG A 45 -3.53 1.51 6.63
N VAL A 46 -4.14 1.45 5.43
CA VAL A 46 -5.36 2.22 5.13
C VAL A 46 -6.51 1.81 6.05
N GLN A 47 -6.69 0.50 6.29
CA GLN A 47 -7.71 0.01 7.21
C GLN A 47 -7.49 0.51 8.64
N GLU A 48 -6.27 0.43 9.15
CA GLU A 48 -5.96 0.87 10.52
C GLU A 48 -6.06 2.40 10.65
N ARG A 49 -5.69 3.17 9.62
CA ARG A 49 -5.86 4.63 9.57
C ARG A 49 -7.34 5.02 9.60
N ARG A 50 -8.18 4.33 8.83
CA ARG A 50 -9.64 4.53 8.82
C ARG A 50 -10.31 4.12 10.13
N LYS A 51 -9.77 3.13 10.85
CA LYS A 51 -10.21 2.76 12.20
C LYS A 51 -9.69 3.72 13.29
N GLY A 52 -8.91 4.74 12.94
CA GLY A 52 -8.27 5.66 13.90
C GLY A 52 -7.16 5.02 14.74
N ARG A 53 -6.65 3.85 14.32
CA ARG A 53 -5.62 3.07 15.04
C ARG A 53 -4.21 3.37 14.57
N LEU A 54 -4.08 3.90 13.35
CA LEU A 54 -2.82 4.37 12.81
C LEU A 54 -2.82 5.91 12.84
N VAL A 55 -2.12 6.48 13.82
CA VAL A 55 -1.74 7.90 13.84
C VAL A 55 -0.34 7.95 13.27
N GLU A 56 -0.24 8.29 11.98
CA GLU A 56 1.02 8.42 11.25
C GLU A 56 1.48 9.89 11.24
#